data_AF-A0A975MJ67-F1
#
_entry.id   AF-A0A975MJ67-F1
#
_cell.length_a   1.000
_cell.length_b   1.000
_cell.length_c   1.000
_cell.angle_alpha   90.00
_cell.angle_beta   90.00
_cell.angle_gamma   90.00
#
_symmetry.space_group_name_H-M   'P 1'
#
loop_
_entity.id
_entity.type
_entity.pdbx_description
1 polymer ?
#
loop_
_entity_poly.entity_id
_entity_poly.type
_entity_poly.pdbx_seq_one_letter_code
_entity_poly.pdbx_strand_id
1 'polypeptide(L)'
;MSLLDPLSHALAQTLHLAHAGLTALGPDPASGLVWTASVAVLVVTVRLLLLPFAVHGVRTAHAAARARPQLRALAETYRERQDPASVRAYAEERRRVAAEHRLSPWGCLPVLVQVPIWFALFHLLSDLAAGTPVGAVDTGLVASFGAATLVGVPLAQHGYAGLDVTHLAVIAGLAAAAATLSFVTQRFLVLPNAVPYDGGTVMTQVLQAMPLLSAVALLVTSAFVPVALLVYWVVNSSWTLLQTAVVVRWWPTPGSPAAQRAALRRRAA
;
A
#
# COMPACT_ATOMS: atom_id res chain seq x y z
N MET A 1 10.21 10.13 -23.60
CA MET A 1 10.68 9.77 -22.25
C MET A 1 9.54 10.06 -21.28
N SER A 2 9.02 9.03 -20.62
CA SER A 2 7.95 9.18 -19.62
C SER A 2 8.50 9.86 -18.37
N LEU A 3 7.64 10.55 -17.62
CA LEU A 3 7.99 11.08 -16.28
C LEU A 3 8.41 9.96 -15.31
N LEU A 4 8.02 8.71 -15.61
CA LEU A 4 8.36 7.54 -14.82
C LEU A 4 9.73 6.95 -15.17
N ASP A 5 10.36 7.32 -16.29
CA ASP A 5 11.56 6.66 -16.79
C ASP A 5 12.69 6.59 -15.74
N PRO A 6 13.04 7.66 -15.01
CA PRO A 6 14.10 7.58 -13.99
C PRO A 6 13.76 6.60 -12.87
N LEU A 7 12.48 6.54 -12.46
CA LEU A 7 12.01 5.61 -11.44
C LEU A 7 12.06 4.17 -11.97
N SER A 8 11.58 3.93 -13.19
CA SER A 8 11.63 2.60 -13.81
C SER A 8 13.06 2.08 -13.94
N HIS A 9 14.02 2.93 -14.31
CA HIS A 9 15.43 2.55 -14.40
C HIS A 9 16.04 2.24 -13.02
N ALA A 10 15.72 3.03 -11.99
CA ALA A 10 16.18 2.76 -10.64
C ALA A 10 15.59 1.45 -10.06
N LEU A 11 14.31 1.18 -10.34
CA LEU A 11 13.65 -0.06 -9.95
C LEU A 11 14.23 -1.26 -10.71
N ALA A 12 14.48 -1.11 -12.02
CA ALA A 12 15.12 -2.13 -12.84
C ALA A 12 16.54 -2.44 -12.35
N GLN A 13 17.33 -1.42 -11.99
CA GLN A 13 18.64 -1.60 -11.38
C GLN A 13 18.54 -2.35 -10.04
N THR A 14 17.57 -2.00 -9.20
CA THR A 14 17.35 -2.68 -7.93
C THR A 14 16.97 -4.15 -8.13
N LEU A 15 16.10 -4.44 -9.11
CA LEU A 15 15.70 -5.79 -9.46
C LEU A 15 16.88 -6.61 -10.01
N HIS A 16 17.68 -6.02 -10.91
CA HIS A 16 18.89 -6.62 -11.44
C HIS A 16 19.88 -6.98 -10.33
N LEU A 17 20.16 -6.05 -9.41
CA LEU A 17 21.07 -6.28 -8.28
C LEU A 17 20.53 -7.36 -7.33
N ALA A 18 19.23 -7.38 -7.07
CA ALA A 18 18.60 -8.41 -6.26
C ALA A 18 18.75 -9.80 -6.90
N HIS A 19 18.48 -9.90 -8.20
CA HIS A 19 18.62 -11.15 -8.97
C HIS A 19 20.06 -11.65 -9.03
N ALA A 20 21.00 -10.75 -9.35
CA ALA A 20 22.43 -11.08 -9.36
C ALA A 20 22.93 -11.53 -7.97
N GLY A 21 22.52 -10.83 -6.92
CA GLY A 21 22.88 -11.17 -5.54
C GLY A 21 22.33 -12.52 -5.09
N LEU A 22 21.09 -12.84 -5.43
CA LEU A 22 20.47 -14.13 -5.11
C LEU A 22 21.08 -15.28 -5.92
N THR A 23 21.38 -15.04 -7.21
CA THR A 23 22.05 -16.00 -8.08
C THR A 23 23.46 -16.33 -7.57
N ALA A 24 24.19 -15.33 -7.05
CA ALA A 24 25.51 -15.52 -6.48
C ALA A 24 25.54 -16.48 -5.26
N LEU A 25 24.39 -16.78 -4.65
CA LEU A 25 24.27 -17.75 -3.57
C LEU A 25 24.25 -19.21 -4.06
N GLY A 26 24.24 -19.45 -5.38
CA GLY A 26 24.29 -20.78 -5.99
C GLY A 26 23.01 -21.33 -6.66
N PRO A 27 21.78 -20.80 -6.44
CA PRO A 27 20.60 -21.25 -7.20
C PRO A 27 20.70 -20.95 -8.70
N ASP A 28 19.90 -21.68 -9.49
CA ASP A 28 19.76 -21.42 -10.93
C ASP A 28 19.19 -20.01 -11.18
N PRO A 29 19.89 -19.14 -11.94
CA PRO A 29 19.41 -17.80 -12.29
C PRO A 29 18.07 -17.80 -13.05
N ALA A 30 17.73 -18.86 -13.77
CA ALA A 30 16.44 -18.99 -14.47
C ALA A 30 15.31 -19.50 -13.57
N SER A 31 15.60 -19.86 -12.31
CA SER A 31 14.59 -20.42 -11.41
C SER A 31 13.53 -19.37 -11.03
N GLY A 32 12.27 -19.79 -11.01
CA GLY A 32 11.18 -18.94 -10.53
C GLY A 32 11.32 -18.56 -9.06
N LEU A 33 12.00 -19.38 -8.24
CA LEU A 33 12.31 -19.02 -6.86
C LEU A 33 13.24 -17.80 -6.77
N VAL A 34 14.30 -17.74 -7.58
CA VAL A 34 15.20 -16.57 -7.61
C VAL A 34 14.44 -15.34 -8.09
N TRP A 35 13.64 -15.45 -9.14
CA TRP A 35 12.86 -14.31 -9.65
C TRP A 35 11.79 -13.82 -8.68
N THR A 36 11.04 -14.72 -8.05
CA THR A 36 10.04 -14.34 -7.03
C THR A 36 10.69 -13.72 -5.79
N ALA A 37 11.83 -14.26 -5.34
CA ALA A 37 12.62 -13.65 -4.26
C ALA A 37 13.20 -12.29 -4.66
N SER A 38 13.63 -12.10 -5.92
CA SER A 38 14.12 -10.82 -6.44
C SER A 38 13.03 -9.75 -6.42
N VAL A 39 11.80 -10.11 -6.83
CA VAL A 39 10.62 -9.24 -6.69
C VAL A 39 10.36 -8.91 -5.22
N ALA A 40 10.45 -9.89 -4.32
CA ALA A 40 10.26 -9.65 -2.89
C ALA A 40 11.30 -8.67 -2.30
N VAL A 41 12.57 -8.85 -2.66
CA VAL A 41 13.67 -7.95 -2.27
C VAL A 41 13.45 -6.55 -2.82
N LEU A 42 13.07 -6.41 -4.10
CA LEU A 42 12.72 -5.12 -4.70
C LEU A 42 11.66 -4.39 -3.88
N VAL A 43 10.57 -5.08 -3.53
CA VAL A 43 9.48 -4.50 -2.72
C VAL A 43 9.96 -4.05 -1.35
N VAL A 44 10.69 -4.92 -0.65
CA VAL A 44 11.21 -4.62 0.69
C VAL A 44 12.16 -3.42 0.64
N THR A 45 13.07 -3.36 -0.33
CA THR A 45 13.98 -2.23 -0.52
C THR A 45 13.22 -0.93 -0.74
N VAL A 46 12.24 -0.92 -1.66
CA VAL A 46 11.40 0.27 -1.89
C VAL A 46 10.65 0.67 -0.62
N ARG A 47 10.08 -0.29 0.10
CA ARG A 47 9.33 -0.02 1.33
C ARG A 47 10.21 0.52 2.45
N LEU A 48 11.45 0.05 2.58
CA LEU A 48 12.44 0.58 3.52
C LEU A 48 12.84 2.01 3.18
N LEU A 49 13.07 2.32 1.89
CA LEU A 49 13.35 3.69 1.43
C LEU A 49 12.18 4.65 1.69
N LEU A 50 10.94 4.15 1.61
CA LEU A 50 9.72 4.93 1.86
C LEU A 50 9.33 5.01 3.35
N LEU A 51 10.00 4.27 4.22
CA LEU A 51 9.72 4.25 5.66
C LEU A 51 9.70 5.64 6.33
N PRO A 52 10.64 6.58 6.10
CA PRO A 52 10.57 7.92 6.69
C PRO A 52 9.30 8.69 6.29
N PHE A 53 8.85 8.54 5.04
CA PHE A 53 7.61 9.14 4.57
C PHE A 53 6.39 8.49 5.23
N ALA A 54 6.39 7.16 5.37
CA ALA A 54 5.34 6.46 6.10
C ALA A 54 5.25 6.92 7.58
N VAL A 55 6.39 7.08 8.25
CA VAL A 55 6.45 7.61 9.63
C VAL A 55 5.92 9.05 9.70
N HIS A 56 6.25 9.90 8.73
CA HIS A 56 5.67 11.24 8.64
C HIS A 56 4.14 11.18 8.53
N GLY A 57 3.62 10.30 7.67
CA GLY A 57 2.17 10.08 7.51
C GLY A 57 1.46 9.64 8.80
N VAL A 58 2.08 8.74 9.58
CA VAL A 58 1.52 8.34 10.88
C VAL A 58 1.48 9.52 11.85
N ARG A 59 2.54 10.33 11.90
CA ARG A 59 2.62 11.50 12.79
C ARG A 59 1.57 12.56 12.43
N THR A 60 1.36 12.85 11.16
CA THR A 60 0.34 13.79 10.70
C THR A 60 -1.07 13.27 10.97
N ALA A 61 -1.31 11.97 10.76
CA ALA A 61 -2.58 11.34 11.12
C ALA A 61 -2.88 11.43 12.63
N HIS A 62 -1.88 11.25 13.50
CA HIS A 62 -2.04 11.40 14.94
C HIS A 62 -2.32 12.84 15.36
N ALA A 63 -1.68 13.83 14.71
CA ALA A 63 -1.95 15.24 14.94
C ALA A 63 -3.39 15.60 14.53
N ALA A 64 -3.82 15.12 13.36
CA ALA A 64 -5.20 15.30 12.88
C ALA A 64 -6.23 14.65 13.83
N ALA A 65 -5.92 13.47 14.36
CA ALA A 65 -6.76 12.78 15.33
C ALA A 65 -6.95 13.59 16.63
N ARG A 66 -5.89 14.26 17.12
CA ARG A 66 -5.96 15.15 18.29
C ARG A 66 -6.73 16.45 18.03
N ALA A 67 -6.62 16.99 16.82
CA ALA A 67 -7.34 18.21 16.43
C ALA A 67 -8.85 17.97 16.21
N ARG A 68 -9.23 16.74 15.88
CA ARG A 68 -10.59 16.38 15.45
C ARG A 68 -11.71 16.80 16.42
N PRO A 69 -11.61 16.66 17.76
CA PRO A 69 -12.66 17.09 18.67
C PRO A 69 -12.90 18.60 18.65
N GLN A 70 -11.82 19.40 18.60
CA GLN A 70 -11.93 20.87 18.53
C GLN A 70 -12.50 21.32 17.18
N LEU A 71 -12.05 20.69 16.09
CA LEU A 71 -12.59 20.94 14.76
C LEU A 71 -14.09 20.62 14.65
N ARG A 72 -14.57 19.62 15.41
CA ARG A 72 -16.00 19.29 15.52
C ARG A 72 -16.78 20.33 16.28
N ALA A 73 -16.33 20.68 17.49
CA ALA A 73 -16.99 21.71 18.29
C ALA A 73 -17.09 23.04 17.51
N LEU A 74 -16.03 23.36 16.76
CA LEU A 74 -16.03 24.51 15.85
C LEU A 74 -17.07 24.37 14.74
N ALA A 75 -17.12 23.23 14.05
CA ALA A 75 -18.10 22.99 12.99
C ALA A 75 -19.55 23.05 13.50
N GLU A 76 -19.82 22.57 14.72
CA GLU A 76 -21.13 22.65 15.36
C GLU A 76 -21.52 24.10 15.70
N THR A 77 -20.58 24.88 16.25
CA THR A 77 -20.78 26.30 16.60
C THR A 77 -21.16 27.15 15.38
N TYR A 78 -20.60 26.84 14.21
CA TYR A 78 -20.84 27.57 12.96
C TYR A 78 -21.88 26.93 12.04
N ARG A 79 -22.48 25.78 12.42
CA ARG A 79 -23.37 24.98 11.54
C ARG A 79 -24.54 25.77 10.96
N GLU A 80 -25.11 26.66 11.76
CA GLU A 80 -26.29 27.48 11.41
C GLU A 80 -25.91 28.88 10.90
N ARG A 81 -24.61 29.21 10.84
CA ARG A 81 -24.11 30.52 10.43
C ARG A 81 -23.60 30.46 8.99
N GLN A 82 -24.40 30.98 8.06
CA GLN A 82 -24.09 30.96 6.63
C GLN A 82 -23.70 32.33 6.07
N ASP A 83 -23.64 33.37 6.90
CA ASP A 83 -23.25 34.69 6.46
C ASP A 83 -21.76 34.72 6.02
N PRO A 84 -21.40 35.55 5.01
CA PRO A 84 -20.03 35.58 4.49
C PRO A 84 -18.96 35.90 5.53
N ALA A 85 -19.30 36.65 6.59
CA ALA A 85 -18.38 36.96 7.68
C ALA A 85 -18.13 35.72 8.57
N SER A 86 -19.18 34.98 8.94
CA SER A 86 -19.07 33.73 9.69
C SER A 86 -18.31 32.65 8.93
N VAL A 87 -18.47 32.56 7.61
CA VAL A 87 -17.68 31.62 6.79
C VAL A 87 -16.19 31.96 6.83
N ARG A 88 -15.83 33.25 6.80
CA ARG A 88 -14.44 33.71 6.94
C ARG A 88 -13.89 33.43 8.34
N ALA A 89 -14.66 33.76 9.37
CA ALA A 89 -14.29 33.48 10.77
C ALA A 89 -14.08 31.98 11.02
N TYR A 90 -14.98 31.13 10.51
CA TYR A 90 -14.84 29.68 10.57
C TYR A 90 -13.54 29.20 9.90
N ALA A 91 -13.21 29.74 8.72
CA ALA A 91 -11.98 29.38 8.02
C ALA A 91 -10.72 29.79 8.79
N GLU A 92 -10.72 30.96 9.43
CA GLU A 92 -9.63 31.48 10.25
C GLU A 92 -9.45 30.68 11.54
N GLU A 93 -10.53 30.43 12.28
CA GLU A 93 -10.49 29.62 13.51
C GLU A 93 -10.05 28.18 13.20
N ARG A 94 -10.53 27.60 12.10
CA ARG A 94 -10.08 26.28 11.65
C ARG A 94 -8.59 26.26 11.35
N ARG A 95 -8.05 27.31 10.72
CA ARG A 95 -6.60 27.46 10.47
C ARG A 95 -5.82 27.60 11.76
N ARG A 96 -6.36 28.34 12.74
CA ARG A 96 -5.76 28.48 14.07
C ARG A 96 -5.69 27.15 14.80
N VAL A 97 -6.79 26.40 14.86
CA VAL A 97 -6.81 25.04 15.45
C VAL A 97 -5.82 24.13 14.72
N ALA A 98 -5.76 24.19 13.38
CA ALA A 98 -4.78 23.42 12.62
C ALA A 98 -3.33 23.77 12.97
N ALA A 99 -3.03 25.07 13.16
CA ALA A 99 -1.70 25.54 13.55
C ALA A 99 -1.33 25.14 14.99
N GLU A 100 -2.27 25.23 15.94
CA GLU A 100 -2.08 24.82 17.33
C GLU A 100 -1.75 23.33 17.45
N HIS A 101 -2.40 22.48 16.65
CA HIS A 101 -2.11 21.04 16.59
C HIS A 101 -0.94 20.68 15.66
N ARG A 102 -0.26 21.68 15.09
CA ARG A 102 0.88 21.51 14.15
C ARG A 102 0.53 20.58 12.97
N LEU A 103 -0.65 20.76 12.39
CA LEU A 103 -1.03 20.04 11.19
C LEU A 103 -0.13 20.46 10.03
N SER A 104 0.63 19.49 9.50
CA SER A 104 1.52 19.73 8.36
C SER A 104 0.68 19.95 7.09
N PRO A 105 0.95 21.01 6.30
CA PRO A 105 0.42 21.16 4.94
C PRO A 105 0.80 19.99 4.03
N TRP A 106 1.91 19.29 4.33
CA TRP A 106 2.44 18.16 3.58
C TRP A 106 1.89 16.80 4.03
N GLY A 107 0.71 16.78 4.65
CA GLY A 107 0.09 15.54 5.17
C GLY A 107 -0.15 14.46 4.10
N CYS A 108 -0.29 14.84 2.82
CA CYS A 108 -0.45 13.92 1.69
C CYS A 108 0.88 13.50 1.02
N LEU A 109 2.02 14.04 1.44
CA LEU A 109 3.34 13.73 0.89
C LEU A 109 3.62 12.21 0.76
N PRO A 110 3.27 11.36 1.74
CA PRO A 110 3.52 9.92 1.61
C PRO A 110 2.76 9.31 0.43
N VAL A 111 1.52 9.74 0.18
CA VAL A 111 0.72 9.25 -0.96
C VAL A 111 1.28 9.77 -2.27
N LEU A 112 1.66 11.06 -2.33
CA LEU A 112 2.22 11.68 -3.52
C LEU A 112 3.52 11.02 -3.99
N VAL A 113 4.37 10.60 -3.06
CA VAL A 113 5.61 9.86 -3.38
C VAL A 113 5.32 8.39 -3.73
N GLN A 114 4.37 7.76 -3.04
CA GLN A 114 4.07 6.34 -3.21
C GLN A 114 3.43 6.02 -4.57
N VAL A 115 2.54 6.88 -5.08
CA VAL A 115 1.76 6.59 -6.30
C VAL A 115 2.64 6.46 -7.55
N PRO A 116 3.57 7.40 -7.88
CA PRO A 116 4.47 7.25 -9.03
C PRO A 116 5.35 6.01 -8.96
N ILE A 117 5.85 5.67 -7.76
CA ILE A 117 6.69 4.48 -7.56
C ILE A 117 5.88 3.20 -7.78
N TRP A 118 4.64 3.18 -7.32
CA TRP A 118 3.73 2.06 -7.56
C TRP A 118 3.48 1.86 -9.06
N PHE A 119 3.20 2.92 -9.81
CA PHE A 119 3.02 2.85 -11.27
C PHE A 119 4.29 2.39 -11.98
N ALA A 120 5.47 2.91 -11.59
CA ALA A 120 6.73 2.50 -12.19
C ALA A 120 7.04 1.02 -11.93
N LEU A 121 6.78 0.49 -10.72
CA LEU A 121 6.96 -0.93 -10.42
C LEU A 121 5.96 -1.80 -11.18
N PHE A 122 4.69 -1.39 -11.23
CA PHE A 122 3.65 -2.09 -11.99
C PHE A 122 4.03 -2.20 -13.47
N HIS A 123 4.47 -1.10 -14.08
CA HIS A 123 4.91 -1.09 -15.48
C HIS A 123 6.17 -1.93 -15.66
N LEU A 124 7.17 -1.81 -14.79
CA LEU A 124 8.40 -2.62 -14.87
C LEU A 124 8.08 -4.13 -14.95
N LEU A 125 7.24 -4.65 -14.04
CA LEU A 125 6.91 -6.07 -14.04
C LEU A 125 6.02 -6.47 -15.23
N SER A 126 5.15 -5.58 -15.68
CA SER A 126 4.33 -5.79 -16.88
C SER A 126 5.19 -5.80 -18.16
N ASP A 127 6.17 -4.91 -18.26
CA ASP A 127 7.09 -4.79 -19.38
C ASP A 127 7.99 -6.03 -19.47
N LEU A 128 8.53 -6.50 -18.34
CA LEU A 128 9.27 -7.76 -18.25
C LEU A 128 8.40 -8.95 -18.71
N ALA A 129 7.16 -9.02 -18.25
CA ALA A 129 6.22 -10.08 -18.66
C ALA A 129 5.87 -10.00 -20.16
N ALA A 130 5.88 -8.81 -20.74
CA ALA A 130 5.69 -8.58 -22.16
C ALA A 130 6.95 -8.80 -23.01
N GLY A 131 8.10 -9.13 -22.39
CA GLY A 131 9.36 -9.32 -23.12
C GLY A 131 10.11 -8.02 -23.44
N THR A 132 9.79 -6.92 -22.75
CA THR A 132 10.39 -5.60 -22.98
C THR A 132 11.52 -5.32 -21.98
N PRO A 133 12.75 -5.04 -22.43
CA PRO A 133 13.86 -4.66 -21.54
C PRO A 133 13.67 -3.24 -20.97
N VAL A 134 14.09 -3.05 -19.73
CA VAL A 134 13.98 -1.77 -19.01
C VAL A 134 15.27 -1.51 -18.25
N GLY A 135 15.97 -0.43 -18.58
CA GLY A 135 17.19 0.00 -17.89
C GLY A 135 18.23 -1.13 -17.78
N ALA A 136 18.59 -1.51 -16.54
CA ALA A 136 19.58 -2.54 -16.25
C ALA A 136 19.08 -3.99 -16.44
N VAL A 137 17.78 -4.17 -16.67
CA VAL A 137 17.22 -5.48 -17.03
C VAL A 137 17.30 -5.61 -18.55
N ASP A 138 18.37 -6.25 -19.01
CA ASP A 138 18.63 -6.48 -20.43
C ASP A 138 17.75 -7.60 -21.03
N THR A 139 17.88 -7.82 -22.33
CA THR A 139 17.13 -8.84 -23.06
C THR A 139 17.38 -10.26 -22.56
N GLY A 140 18.58 -10.55 -22.03
CA GLY A 140 18.92 -11.85 -21.46
C GLY A 140 18.17 -12.11 -20.15
N LEU A 141 18.12 -11.09 -19.28
CA LEU A 141 17.35 -11.15 -18.04
C LEU A 141 15.85 -11.21 -18.29
N VAL A 142 15.35 -10.48 -19.28
CA VAL A 142 13.94 -10.59 -19.71
C VAL A 142 13.62 -12.01 -20.19
N ALA A 143 14.49 -12.62 -21.01
CA ALA A 143 14.30 -14.00 -21.47
C ALA A 143 14.34 -15.00 -20.29
N SER A 144 15.27 -14.82 -19.35
CA SER A 144 15.36 -15.60 -18.12
C SER A 144 14.07 -15.47 -17.28
N PHE A 145 13.55 -14.25 -17.12
CA PHE A 145 12.30 -14.00 -16.42
C PHE A 145 11.10 -14.63 -17.12
N GLY A 146 11.04 -14.56 -18.46
CA GLY A 146 9.96 -15.18 -19.25
C GLY A 146 9.93 -16.70 -19.15
N ALA A 147 11.09 -17.35 -18.96
CA ALA A 147 11.20 -18.79 -18.74
C ALA A 147 10.93 -19.21 -17.29
N ALA A 148 10.95 -18.28 -16.35
CA ALA A 148 10.84 -18.56 -14.93
C ALA A 148 9.41 -18.99 -14.57
N THR A 149 9.29 -20.12 -13.84
CA THR A 149 7.99 -20.67 -13.42
C THR A 149 7.84 -20.75 -11.91
N LEU A 150 6.65 -20.43 -11.41
CA LEU A 150 6.22 -20.62 -10.03
C LEU A 150 5.23 -21.79 -9.99
N VAL A 151 5.64 -22.91 -9.38
CA VAL A 151 4.79 -24.12 -9.31
C VAL A 151 4.36 -24.58 -10.73
N GLY A 152 5.29 -24.54 -11.68
CA GLY A 152 5.04 -24.90 -13.08
C GLY A 152 4.36 -23.81 -13.93
N VAL A 153 3.98 -22.68 -13.34
CA VAL A 153 3.27 -21.59 -14.03
C VAL A 153 4.25 -20.45 -14.36
N PRO A 154 4.43 -20.07 -15.64
CA PRO A 154 5.29 -18.95 -16.01
C PRO A 154 4.91 -17.63 -15.34
N LEU A 155 5.91 -16.93 -14.81
CA LEU A 155 5.74 -15.65 -14.12
C LEU A 155 5.17 -14.54 -15.03
N ALA A 156 5.40 -14.66 -16.34
CA ALA A 156 4.95 -13.72 -17.36
C ALA A 156 3.50 -13.95 -17.84
N GLN A 157 2.86 -15.07 -17.50
CA GLN A 157 1.50 -15.37 -17.98
C GLN A 157 0.41 -14.59 -17.23
N HIS A 158 -0.75 -14.42 -17.87
CA HIS A 158 -1.89 -13.60 -17.40
C HIS A 158 -3.21 -14.39 -17.47
N GLY A 159 -4.23 -13.94 -16.75
CA GLY A 159 -5.62 -14.32 -17.03
C GLY A 159 -6.12 -15.61 -16.37
N TYR A 160 -7.45 -15.75 -16.39
CA TYR A 160 -8.18 -16.91 -15.88
C TYR A 160 -8.85 -17.76 -16.98
N ALA A 161 -8.82 -17.32 -18.24
CA ALA A 161 -9.59 -17.96 -19.31
C ALA A 161 -8.71 -18.87 -20.17
N GLY A 162 -9.14 -20.13 -20.38
CA GLY A 162 -8.51 -21.06 -21.32
C GLY A 162 -7.18 -21.67 -20.85
N LEU A 163 -6.83 -21.51 -19.57
CA LEU A 163 -5.57 -21.98 -18.98
C LEU A 163 -5.81 -23.23 -18.14
N ASP A 164 -4.77 -24.04 -17.94
CA ASP A 164 -4.88 -25.30 -17.22
C ASP A 164 -5.18 -25.10 -15.72
N VAL A 165 -5.62 -26.18 -15.06
CA VAL A 165 -6.05 -26.14 -13.66
C VAL A 165 -4.93 -25.64 -12.73
N THR A 166 -3.67 -25.94 -13.02
CA THR A 166 -2.52 -25.51 -12.21
C THR A 166 -2.36 -24.00 -12.30
N HIS A 167 -2.40 -23.45 -13.51
CA HIS A 167 -2.35 -22.01 -13.74
C HIS A 167 -3.45 -21.27 -12.97
N LEU A 168 -4.70 -21.74 -13.10
CA LEU A 168 -5.84 -21.15 -12.40
C LEU A 168 -5.68 -21.23 -10.89
N ALA A 169 -5.20 -22.36 -10.36
CA ALA A 169 -4.98 -22.54 -8.93
C ALA A 169 -3.90 -21.60 -8.38
N VAL A 170 -2.79 -21.41 -9.11
CA VAL A 170 -1.71 -20.49 -8.70
C VAL A 170 -2.19 -19.05 -8.69
N ILE A 171 -2.83 -18.58 -9.76
CA ILE A 171 -3.36 -17.21 -9.82
C ILE A 171 -4.41 -16.98 -8.74
N ALA A 172 -5.41 -17.86 -8.65
CA ALA A 172 -6.47 -17.73 -7.65
C ALA A 172 -5.90 -17.77 -6.22
N GLY A 173 -4.90 -18.63 -5.96
CA GLY A 173 -4.21 -18.72 -4.69
C GLY A 173 -3.47 -17.44 -4.31
N LEU A 174 -2.68 -16.87 -5.23
CA LEU A 174 -1.95 -15.62 -5.00
C LEU A 174 -2.90 -14.43 -4.83
N ALA A 175 -3.93 -14.34 -5.69
CA ALA A 175 -4.94 -13.28 -5.63
C ALA A 175 -5.74 -13.36 -4.31
N ALA A 176 -6.17 -14.55 -3.90
CA ALA A 176 -6.83 -14.78 -2.62
C ALA A 176 -5.93 -14.42 -1.46
N ALA A 177 -4.66 -14.83 -1.46
CA ALA A 177 -3.71 -14.48 -0.42
C ALA A 177 -3.53 -12.96 -0.29
N ALA A 178 -3.31 -12.25 -1.40
CA ALA A 178 -3.19 -10.79 -1.40
C ALA A 178 -4.48 -10.10 -0.92
N ALA A 179 -5.64 -10.55 -1.39
CA ALA A 179 -6.94 -10.02 -1.01
C ALA A 179 -7.25 -10.24 0.46
N THR A 180 -6.97 -11.44 1.00
CA THR A 180 -7.13 -11.76 2.42
C THR A 180 -6.21 -10.90 3.29
N LEU A 181 -4.93 -10.75 2.93
CA LEU A 181 -3.99 -9.89 3.65
C LEU A 181 -4.47 -8.43 3.67
N SER A 182 -4.92 -7.91 2.52
CA SER A 182 -5.49 -6.56 2.43
C SER A 182 -6.74 -6.42 3.30
N PHE A 183 -7.69 -7.34 3.18
CA PHE A 183 -8.93 -7.36 3.94
C PHE A 183 -8.66 -7.38 5.45
N VAL A 184 -7.79 -8.29 5.91
CA VAL A 184 -7.43 -8.42 7.33
C VAL A 184 -6.80 -7.13 7.84
N THR A 185 -5.88 -6.56 7.08
CA THR A 185 -5.23 -5.28 7.43
C THR A 185 -6.27 -4.18 7.59
N GLN A 186 -7.14 -4.00 6.60
CA GLN A 186 -8.14 -2.93 6.60
C GLN A 186 -9.21 -3.15 7.70
N ARG A 187 -9.74 -4.36 7.81
CA ARG A 187 -10.85 -4.71 8.71
C ARG A 187 -10.43 -4.69 10.18
N PHE A 188 -9.28 -5.28 10.51
CA PHE A 188 -8.90 -5.54 11.90
C PHE A 188 -7.84 -4.58 12.45
N LEU A 189 -7.08 -3.91 11.59
CA LEU A 189 -6.04 -2.98 12.04
C LEU A 189 -6.38 -1.53 11.70
N VAL A 190 -6.70 -1.22 10.44
CA VAL A 190 -6.96 0.17 10.00
C VAL A 190 -8.27 0.69 10.59
N LEU A 191 -9.39 0.00 10.37
CA LEU A 191 -10.71 0.46 10.81
C LEU A 191 -10.77 0.70 12.33
N PRO A 192 -10.29 -0.22 13.19
CA PRO A 192 -10.28 0.04 14.64
C PRO A 192 -9.27 1.10 15.09
N ASN A 193 -8.32 1.47 14.24
CA ASN A 193 -7.33 2.52 14.49
C ASN A 193 -7.73 3.88 13.87
N ALA A 194 -8.88 3.95 13.21
CA ALA A 194 -9.47 5.20 12.76
C ALA A 194 -10.23 5.88 13.91
N VAL A 195 -10.22 7.21 13.94
CA VAL A 195 -11.09 7.97 14.85
C VAL A 195 -12.52 7.94 14.29
N PRO A 196 -13.54 7.51 15.06
CA PRO A 196 -14.92 7.42 14.59
C PRO A 196 -15.43 8.76 14.06
N TYR A 197 -16.20 8.77 12.97
CA TYR A 197 -16.94 9.96 12.52
C TYR A 197 -18.34 9.94 13.15
N ASP A 198 -18.65 10.94 13.98
CA ASP A 198 -19.98 11.07 14.57
C ASP A 198 -20.91 11.68 13.52
N GLY A 199 -21.98 10.96 13.22
CA GLY A 199 -22.89 11.23 12.10
C GLY A 199 -22.79 10.12 11.07
N GLY A 200 -23.85 9.31 10.97
CA GLY A 200 -24.04 8.21 10.01
C GLY A 200 -24.06 8.68 8.55
N THR A 201 -22.98 9.33 8.15
CA THR A 201 -22.75 9.90 6.83
C THR A 201 -22.35 8.79 5.87
N VAL A 202 -22.62 9.03 4.59
CA VAL A 202 -22.14 8.19 3.47
C VAL A 202 -20.64 7.90 3.61
N MET A 203 -19.84 8.85 4.11
CA MET A 203 -18.41 8.67 4.35
C MET A 203 -18.10 7.53 5.32
N THR A 204 -18.86 7.38 6.41
CA THR A 204 -18.67 6.28 7.37
C THR A 204 -18.99 4.93 6.75
N GLN A 205 -20.05 4.86 5.93
CA GLN A 205 -20.42 3.64 5.21
C GLN A 205 -19.33 3.24 4.20
N VAL A 206 -18.82 4.22 3.43
CA VAL A 206 -17.71 4.02 2.50
C VAL A 206 -16.48 3.48 3.23
N LEU A 207 -16.08 4.10 4.35
CA LEU A 207 -14.96 3.64 5.18
C LEU A 207 -15.14 2.19 5.68
N GLN A 208 -16.35 1.81 6.09
CA GLN A 208 -16.64 0.45 6.56
C GLN A 208 -16.65 -0.59 5.43
N ALA A 209 -16.99 -0.19 4.20
CA ALA A 209 -16.98 -1.03 3.02
C ALA A 209 -15.58 -1.18 2.40
N MET A 210 -14.63 -0.28 2.69
CA MET A 210 -13.27 -0.29 2.15
C MET A 210 -12.55 -1.65 2.22
N PRO A 211 -12.59 -2.43 3.32
CA PRO A 211 -11.93 -3.73 3.36
C PRO A 211 -12.42 -4.66 2.25
N LEU A 212 -13.75 -4.80 2.11
CA LEU A 212 -14.35 -5.67 1.10
C LEU A 212 -14.10 -5.12 -0.31
N LEU A 213 -14.28 -3.81 -0.52
CA LEU A 213 -14.05 -3.18 -1.81
C LEU A 213 -12.61 -3.40 -2.29
N SER A 214 -11.62 -3.22 -1.42
CA SER A 214 -10.21 -3.44 -1.77
C SER A 214 -9.90 -4.91 -2.11
N ALA A 215 -10.49 -5.85 -1.37
CA ALA A 215 -10.30 -7.28 -1.59
C ALA A 215 -10.92 -7.73 -2.92
N VAL A 216 -12.15 -7.31 -3.20
CA VAL A 216 -12.82 -7.59 -4.48
C VAL A 216 -12.08 -6.93 -5.63
N ALA A 217 -11.62 -5.68 -5.48
CA ALA A 217 -10.84 -5.01 -6.51
C ALA A 217 -9.57 -5.80 -6.87
N LEU A 218 -8.79 -6.26 -5.88
CA LEU A 218 -7.60 -7.09 -6.11
C LEU A 218 -7.93 -8.42 -6.81
N LEU A 219 -9.03 -9.08 -6.43
CA LEU A 219 -9.47 -10.31 -7.08
C LEU A 219 -9.88 -10.07 -8.54
N VAL A 220 -10.62 -9.00 -8.84
CA VAL A 220 -11.03 -8.68 -10.21
C VAL A 220 -9.81 -8.27 -11.05
N THR A 221 -8.94 -7.42 -10.53
CA THR A 221 -7.76 -6.95 -11.27
C THR A 221 -6.72 -8.03 -11.49
N SER A 222 -6.68 -9.06 -10.63
CA SER A 222 -5.76 -10.20 -10.80
C SER A 222 -5.93 -10.95 -12.11
N ALA A 223 -7.10 -10.85 -12.74
CA ALA A 223 -7.39 -11.44 -14.05
C ALA A 223 -6.61 -10.78 -15.20
N PHE A 224 -6.10 -9.56 -15.00
CA PHE A 224 -5.56 -8.74 -16.08
C PHE A 224 -4.07 -8.47 -15.95
N VAL A 225 -3.41 -9.09 -14.97
CA VAL A 225 -2.01 -8.81 -14.62
C VAL A 225 -1.18 -10.09 -14.65
N PRO A 226 0.15 -9.99 -14.81
CA PRO A 226 0.99 -11.17 -14.86
C PRO A 226 1.12 -11.82 -13.48
N VAL A 227 1.44 -13.12 -13.44
CA VAL A 227 1.68 -13.86 -12.19
C VAL A 227 2.74 -13.18 -11.31
N ALA A 228 3.79 -12.62 -11.90
CA ALA A 228 4.81 -11.87 -11.17
C ALA A 228 4.24 -10.66 -10.39
N LEU A 229 3.23 -9.98 -10.95
CA LEU A 229 2.58 -8.88 -10.25
C LEU A 229 1.73 -9.37 -9.07
N LEU A 230 1.17 -10.56 -9.15
CA LEU A 230 0.45 -11.18 -8.02
C LEU A 230 1.40 -11.53 -6.88
N VAL A 231 2.60 -12.03 -7.20
CA VAL A 231 3.67 -12.23 -6.21
C VAL A 231 4.01 -10.89 -5.54
N TYR A 232 4.20 -9.84 -6.34
CA TYR A 232 4.38 -8.48 -5.83
C TYR A 232 3.25 -8.08 -4.86
N TRP A 233 1.97 -8.29 -5.23
CA TRP A 233 0.84 -7.96 -4.37
C TRP A 233 0.84 -8.72 -3.05
N VAL A 234 1.18 -10.01 -3.04
CA VAL A 234 1.29 -10.80 -1.81
C VAL A 234 2.37 -10.23 -0.89
N VAL A 235 3.58 -9.97 -1.42
CA VAL A 235 4.68 -9.40 -0.63
C VAL A 235 4.30 -8.00 -0.11
N ASN A 236 3.73 -7.17 -0.97
CA ASN A 236 3.33 -5.81 -0.65
C ASN A 236 2.23 -5.74 0.42
N SER A 237 1.23 -6.63 0.32
CA SER A 237 0.16 -6.74 1.31
C SER A 237 0.67 -7.30 2.63
N SER A 238 1.61 -8.26 2.59
CA SER A 238 2.27 -8.79 3.79
C SER A 238 3.05 -7.71 4.52
N TRP A 239 3.84 -6.90 3.80
CA TRP A 239 4.52 -5.74 4.37
C TRP A 239 3.52 -4.76 4.99
N THR A 240 2.44 -4.43 4.28
CA THR A 240 1.44 -3.48 4.74
C THR A 240 0.75 -3.96 6.02
N LEU A 241 0.42 -5.26 6.10
CA LEU A 241 -0.10 -5.89 7.31
C LEU A 241 0.89 -5.75 8.47
N LEU A 242 2.15 -6.15 8.26
CA LEU A 242 3.21 -6.08 9.28
C LEU A 242 3.41 -4.66 9.78
N GLN A 243 3.61 -3.70 8.87
CA GLN A 243 3.81 -2.30 9.20
C GLN A 243 2.61 -1.73 9.98
N THR A 244 1.39 -2.04 9.55
CA THR A 244 0.18 -1.56 10.23
C THR A 244 0.03 -2.20 11.62
N ALA A 245 0.32 -3.50 11.74
CA ALA A 245 0.28 -4.20 13.03
C ALA A 245 1.28 -3.60 14.02
N VAL A 246 2.50 -3.34 13.56
CA VAL A 246 3.57 -2.64 14.30
C VAL A 246 3.12 -1.26 14.77
N VAL A 247 2.58 -0.43 13.86
CA VAL A 247 2.09 0.91 14.19
C VAL A 247 0.96 0.84 15.21
N VAL A 248 -0.08 0.04 14.98
CA VAL A 248 -1.23 -0.08 15.89
C VAL A 248 -0.83 -0.62 17.27
N ARG A 249 0.16 -1.53 17.32
CA ARG A 249 0.61 -2.15 18.57
C ARG A 249 1.34 -1.19 19.49
N TRP A 250 2.20 -0.33 18.94
CA TRP A 250 3.09 0.55 19.73
C TRP A 250 2.66 2.01 19.72
N TRP A 251 2.10 2.47 18.60
CA TRP A 251 1.64 3.84 18.39
C TRP A 251 0.22 3.87 17.80
N PRO A 252 -0.80 3.39 18.53
CA PRO A 252 -2.18 3.50 18.08
C PRO A 252 -2.61 4.98 17.98
N THR A 253 -3.51 5.27 17.05
CA THR A 253 -4.00 6.64 16.80
C THR A 253 -4.75 7.17 18.02
N PRO A 254 -4.41 8.35 18.57
CA PRO A 254 -5.10 8.94 19.71
C PRO A 254 -6.61 9.08 19.45
N GLY A 255 -7.43 8.75 20.45
CA GLY A 255 -8.89 8.82 20.33
C GLY A 255 -9.55 7.71 19.49
N SER A 256 -8.78 6.76 18.95
CA SER A 256 -9.32 5.57 18.28
C SER A 256 -9.68 4.45 19.27
N PRO A 257 -10.58 3.52 18.89
CA PRO A 257 -10.83 2.29 19.66
C PRO A 257 -9.56 1.48 19.95
N ALA A 258 -8.60 1.44 19.02
CA ALA A 258 -7.32 0.76 19.22
C ALA A 258 -6.50 1.39 20.36
N ALA A 259 -6.45 2.73 20.45
CA ALA A 259 -5.77 3.42 21.53
C ALA A 259 -6.44 3.18 22.90
N GLN A 260 -7.76 3.13 22.94
CA GLN A 260 -8.51 2.80 24.16
C GLN A 260 -8.18 1.38 24.65
N ARG A 261 -8.19 0.38 23.75
CA ARG A 261 -7.78 -0.99 24.08
C ARG A 261 -6.33 -1.08 24.56
N ALA A 262 -5.42 -0.33 23.93
CA ALA A 262 -4.03 -0.28 24.35
C ALA A 262 -3.86 0.32 25.75
N ALA A 263 -4.61 1.38 26.09
CA ALA A 263 -4.61 1.98 27.42
C ALA A 263 -5.13 1.01 28.50
N LEU A 264 -6.20 0.26 28.21
CA LEU A 264 -6.72 -0.76 29.11
C LEU A 264 -5.70 -1.88 29.39
N ARG A 265 -5.01 -2.38 28.35
CA ARG A 265 -3.97 -3.40 28.51
C ARG A 265 -2.80 -2.93 29.37
N ARG A 266 -2.41 -1.65 29.27
CA ARG A 266 -1.34 -1.07 30.11
C ARG A 266 -1.74 -0.87 31.56
N ARG A 267 -3.04 -0.76 31.87
CA ARG A 267 -3.55 -0.64 33.24
C ARG A 267 -3.70 -2.00 33.94
N ALA A 268 -3.80 -3.08 33.15
CA ALA A 268 -3.98 -4.44 33.65
C ALA A 268 -2.66 -5.23 33.81
N ALA A 269 -1.54 -4.66 33.37
CA ALA A 269 -0.19 -5.22 33.47
C ALA A 269 0.59 -4.46 34.55
#